data_AF-A0A432GEI0-F1
#
_entry.id   AF-A0A432GEI0-F1
#
_cell.length_a   1.000
_cell.length_b   1.000
_cell.length_c   1.000
_cell.angle_alpha   90.00
_cell.angle_beta   90.00
_cell.angle_gamma   90.00
#
_symmetry.space_group_name_H-M   'P 1'
#
loop_
_entity.id
_entity.type
_entity.pdbx_description
1 polymer ?
#
loop_
_entity_poly.entity_id
_entity_poly.type
_entity_poly.pdbx_seq_one_letter_code
_entity_poly.pdbx_strand_id
1 'polypeptide(L)'
;SCGRTFFDLESTTEQIKVHTSHLKGVKIAVMGCIVNGPGEMADADFGYVGSAPGKINLFHGKTCKERNVPAEQAVERLIDLIKENGKWVDPA
;
A
#
# COMPACT_ATOMS: atom_id res chain seq x y z
N SER A 1 -3.38 -16.86 22.27
CA SER A 1 -2.89 -16.29 21.00
C SER A 1 -3.81 -16.68 19.87
N CYS A 2 -4.51 -15.72 19.26
CA CYS A 2 -5.41 -15.97 18.12
C CYS A 2 -4.60 -15.97 16.82
N GLY A 3 -4.47 -17.13 16.17
CA GLY A 3 -3.71 -17.34 14.94
C GLY A 3 -4.35 -16.71 13.71
N ARG A 4 -4.20 -15.39 13.56
CA ARG A 4 -4.59 -14.64 12.35
C ARG A 4 -3.37 -14.16 11.58
N THR A 5 -2.42 -15.06 11.32
CA THR A 5 -1.28 -14.81 10.44
C THR A 5 -1.62 -15.29 9.02
N PHE A 6 -2.71 -14.77 8.45
CA PHE A 6 -3.01 -14.98 7.01
C PHE A 6 -2.66 -13.74 6.17
N PHE A 7 -2.20 -12.69 6.82
CA PHE A 7 -1.70 -11.48 6.19
C PHE A 7 -0.33 -11.21 6.73
N ASP A 8 0.69 -11.40 5.89
CA ASP A 8 2.07 -11.04 6.20
C ASP A 8 2.25 -9.52 6.05
N LEU A 9 1.41 -8.77 6.77
CA LEU A 9 1.34 -7.31 6.70
C LEU A 9 2.67 -6.69 7.13
N GLU A 10 3.35 -7.32 8.10
CA GLU A 10 4.65 -6.89 8.59
C GLU A 10 5.69 -6.94 7.48
N SER A 11 5.90 -8.11 6.86
CA SER A 11 6.84 -8.24 5.73
C SER A 11 6.45 -7.37 4.55
N THR A 12 5.17 -7.26 4.24
CA THR A 12 4.68 -6.38 3.16
C THR A 12 5.02 -4.92 3.45
N THR A 13 4.82 -4.47 4.69
CA THR A 13 5.15 -3.10 5.11
C THR A 13 6.65 -2.86 5.04
N GLU A 14 7.45 -3.84 5.47
CA GLU A 14 8.91 -3.78 5.33
C GLU A 14 9.35 -3.70 3.87
N GLN A 15 8.77 -4.51 2.97
CA GLN A 15 9.06 -4.47 1.54
C GLN A 15 8.71 -3.11 0.95
N ILE A 16 7.50 -2.60 1.19
CA ILE A 16 7.09 -1.27 0.76
C ILE A 16 8.09 -0.23 1.27
N LYS A 17 8.41 -0.27 2.57
CA LYS A 17 9.37 0.66 3.18
C LYS A 17 10.74 0.56 2.52
N VAL A 18 11.29 -0.63 2.27
CA VAL A 18 12.59 -0.80 1.59
C VAL A 18 12.56 -0.18 0.19
N HIS A 19 11.47 -0.40 -0.55
CA HIS A 19 11.30 0.15 -1.88
C HIS A 19 10.97 1.64 -1.92
N THR A 20 10.39 2.22 -0.87
CA THR A 20 9.95 3.62 -0.87
C THR A 20 10.70 4.50 0.14
N SER A 21 11.66 3.96 0.90
CA SER A 21 12.38 4.71 1.94
C SER A 21 13.20 5.88 1.37
N HIS A 22 13.55 5.84 0.09
CA HIS A 22 14.27 6.91 -0.59
C HIS A 22 13.34 8.03 -1.08
N LEU A 23 12.02 7.77 -1.18
CA LEU A 23 11.03 8.75 -1.60
C LEU A 23 10.79 9.76 -0.49
N LYS A 24 11.19 11.02 -0.71
CA LYS A 24 10.92 12.11 0.24
C LYS A 24 9.61 12.81 -0.13
N GLY A 25 8.67 12.86 0.83
CA GLY A 25 7.40 13.57 0.67
C GLY A 25 6.27 12.76 0.05
N VAL A 26 6.40 11.43 -0.03
CA VAL A 26 5.32 10.53 -0.43
C VAL A 26 4.75 9.86 0.82
N LYS A 27 3.46 10.07 1.10
CA LYS A 27 2.77 9.45 2.22
C LYS A 27 2.03 8.20 1.76
N ILE A 28 2.44 7.04 2.27
CA ILE A 28 1.83 5.74 1.93
C ILE A 28 1.18 5.17 3.19
N ALA A 29 -0.14 4.95 3.13
CA ALA A 29 -0.89 4.32 4.21
C ALA A 29 -1.02 2.81 3.95
N VAL A 30 -0.56 1.97 4.88
CA VAL A 30 -0.68 0.51 4.80
C VAL A 30 -1.65 0.02 5.86
N MET A 31 -2.73 -0.65 5.45
CA MET A 31 -3.79 -1.11 6.35
C MET A 31 -4.18 -2.56 6.08
N GLY A 32 -4.19 -3.39 7.12
CA GLY A 32 -4.56 -4.81 7.02
C GLY A 32 -6.07 -5.05 6.84
N CYS A 33 -6.91 -4.04 7.05
CA CYS A 33 -8.36 -4.14 6.84
C CYS A 33 -8.97 -2.75 6.63
N ILE A 34 -10.02 -2.66 5.80
CA ILE A 34 -10.74 -1.43 5.47
C ILE A 34 -11.50 -0.79 6.66
N VAL A 35 -11.60 -1.48 7.79
CA VAL A 35 -12.49 -1.14 8.92
C VAL A 35 -12.10 0.17 9.61
N ASN A 36 -10.83 0.59 9.51
CA ASN A 36 -10.36 1.90 9.98
C ASN A 36 -10.25 2.94 8.85
N GLY A 37 -11.30 3.01 8.01
CA GLY A 37 -11.79 4.26 7.41
C GLY A 37 -10.96 4.98 6.31
N PRO A 38 -11.63 5.50 5.25
CA PRO A 38 -11.02 6.40 4.27
C PRO A 38 -10.65 7.81 4.83
N GLY A 39 -10.95 8.09 6.10
CA GLY A 39 -10.63 9.36 6.76
C GLY A 39 -9.16 9.49 7.15
N GLU A 40 -8.52 8.39 7.60
CA GLU A 40 -7.08 8.34 7.92
C GLU A 40 -6.22 8.39 6.65
N MET A 41 -6.77 7.92 5.52
CA MET A 41 -6.12 8.01 4.20
C MET A 41 -6.26 9.38 3.54
N ALA A 42 -7.02 10.31 4.12
CA ALA A 42 -7.29 11.60 3.48
C ALA A 42 -6.02 12.45 3.29
N ASP A 43 -5.00 12.21 4.11
CA ASP A 43 -3.69 12.88 4.05
C ASP A 43 -2.61 12.00 3.36
N ALA A 44 -2.93 10.75 3.02
CA ALA A 44 -2.01 9.85 2.32
C ALA A 44 -2.10 10.08 0.80
N ASP A 45 -0.94 10.12 0.12
CA ASP A 45 -0.88 10.13 -1.34
C ASP A 45 -1.31 8.77 -1.90
N PHE A 46 -0.90 7.67 -1.25
CA PHE A 46 -1.17 6.31 -1.69
C PHE A 46 -1.65 5.42 -0.56
N GLY A 47 -2.45 4.42 -0.89
CA GLY A 47 -3.00 3.47 0.06
C GLY A 47 -2.82 2.03 -0.37
N TYR A 48 -2.39 1.19 0.57
CA TYR A 48 -2.32 -0.25 0.45
C TYR A 48 -3.28 -0.87 1.47
N VAL A 49 -4.43 -1.37 1.01
CA VAL A 49 -5.51 -1.80 1.90
C VAL A 49 -5.88 -3.26 1.65
N GLY A 50 -5.75 -4.11 2.67
CA GLY A 50 -6.19 -5.50 2.63
C GLY A 50 -7.71 -5.60 2.49
N SER A 51 -8.17 -6.23 1.39
CA SER A 51 -9.60 -6.44 1.13
C SER A 51 -10.07 -7.85 1.48
N ALA A 52 -9.20 -8.84 1.30
CA ALA A 52 -9.44 -10.26 1.56
C ALA A 52 -8.08 -10.97 1.70
N PRO A 53 -8.01 -12.17 2.32
CA PRO A 53 -6.73 -12.92 2.44
C PRO A 53 -6.02 -13.03 1.08
N GLY A 54 -4.78 -12.53 1.02
CA GLY A 54 -3.98 -12.47 -0.21
C GLY A 54 -4.42 -11.43 -1.25
N LYS A 55 -5.39 -10.55 -0.94
CA LYS A 55 -5.96 -9.56 -1.86
C LYS A 55 -5.91 -8.14 -1.30
N ILE A 56 -5.42 -7.22 -2.12
CA ILE A 56 -5.13 -5.84 -1.78
C ILE A 56 -5.86 -4.91 -2.73
N ASN A 57 -6.28 -3.77 -2.21
CA ASN A 57 -6.77 -2.66 -3.00
C ASN A 57 -5.76 -1.51 -2.88
N LEU A 58 -5.38 -0.95 -4.03
CA LEU A 58 -4.48 0.19 -4.13
C LEU A 58 -5.28 1.46 -4.36
N PHE A 59 -4.96 2.49 -3.59
CA PHE A 59 -5.62 3.79 -3.64
C PHE A 59 -4.60 4.87 -3.96
N HIS A 60 -5.06 5.88 -4.68
CA HIS A 60 -4.38 7.16 -4.85
C HIS A 60 -5.28 8.23 -4.20
N GLY A 61 -4.85 8.78 -3.07
CA GLY A 61 -5.68 9.59 -2.19
C GLY A 61 -6.99 8.87 -1.83
N LYS A 62 -8.13 9.42 -2.28
CA LYS A 62 -9.47 8.87 -2.04
C LYS A 62 -9.97 7.94 -3.17
N THR A 63 -9.21 7.81 -4.25
CA THR A 63 -9.62 7.07 -5.44
C THR A 63 -9.01 5.68 -5.45
N CYS A 64 -9.86 4.65 -5.54
CA CYS A 64 -9.39 3.28 -5.70
C CYS A 64 -8.92 3.05 -7.14
N LYS A 65 -7.62 2.82 -7.34
CA LYS A 65 -7.01 2.61 -8.65
C LYS A 65 -7.01 1.15 -9.04
N GLU A 66 -6.69 0.27 -8.10
CA GLU A 66 -6.69 -1.18 -8.32
C GLU A 66 -7.39 -1.90 -7.18
N ARG A 67 -8.11 -2.98 -7.51
CA ARG A 67 -8.89 -3.76 -6.57
C ARG A 67 -8.60 -5.24 -6.74
N ASN A 68 -8.60 -5.98 -5.64
CA ASN A 68 -8.32 -7.42 -5.60
C ASN A 68 -6.96 -7.81 -6.19
N VAL A 69 -5.97 -6.92 -6.07
CA VAL A 69 -4.59 -7.18 -6.49
C VAL A 69 -4.00 -8.27 -5.59
N PRO A 70 -3.37 -9.32 -6.13
CA PRO A 70 -2.71 -10.32 -5.30
C PRO A 70 -1.60 -9.67 -4.48
N ALA A 71 -1.52 -9.99 -3.18
CA ALA A 71 -0.60 -9.34 -2.24
C ALA A 71 0.87 -9.39 -2.68
N GLU A 72 1.27 -10.50 -3.31
CA GLU A 72 2.59 -10.71 -3.89
C GLU A 72 2.96 -9.69 -4.98
N GLN A 73 1.97 -9.25 -5.79
CA GLN A 73 2.19 -8.24 -6.84
C GLN A 73 1.86 -6.83 -6.35
N ALA A 74 1.08 -6.71 -5.28
CA ALA A 74 0.55 -5.42 -4.84
C ALA A 74 1.66 -4.42 -4.45
N VAL A 75 2.82 -4.89 -3.97
CA VAL A 75 3.98 -4.04 -3.69
C VAL A 75 4.53 -3.44 -4.99
N GLU A 76 4.74 -4.26 -6.01
CA GLU A 76 5.22 -3.81 -7.31
C GLU A 76 4.21 -2.88 -7.99
N ARG A 77 2.92 -3.23 -7.94
CA ARG A 77 1.82 -2.41 -8.47
C ARG A 77 1.71 -1.06 -7.74
N LEU A 78 1.94 -1.03 -6.43
CA LEU A 78 2.01 0.23 -5.68
C LEU A 78 3.19 1.11 -6.16
N ILE A 79 4.36 0.52 -6.38
CA ILE A 79 5.53 1.23 -6.92
C ILE A 79 5.24 1.79 -8.31
N ASP A 80 4.64 0.98 -9.18
CA ASP A 80 4.21 1.38 -10.52
C ASP A 80 3.24 2.56 -10.45
N LEU A 81 2.25 2.48 -9.56
CA LEU A 81 1.29 3.56 -9.32
C LEU A 81 1.99 4.86 -8.85
N ILE A 82 2.99 4.76 -7.98
CA ILE A 82 3.78 5.93 -7.55
C ILE A 82 4.54 6.55 -8.72
N LYS A 83 5.13 5.71 -9.59
CA LYS A 83 5.83 6.13 -10.82
C LYS A 83 4.89 6.80 -11.82
N GLU A 84 3.74 6.20 -12.09
CA GLU A 84 2.71 6.74 -12.99
C GLU A 84 2.20 8.11 -12.55
N ASN A 85 2.20 8.37 -11.23
CA ASN A 85 1.79 9.65 -10.67
C ASN A 85 2.95 10.67 -10.53
N GLY A 86 4.13 10.37 -11.07
CA GLY A 86 5.29 11.27 -11.05
C GLY A 86 5.83 11.56 -9.64
N LYS A 87 5.50 10.71 -8.66
CA LYS A 87 5.94 10.82 -7.27
C LYS A 87 7.17 9.96 -6.98
N TRP A 88 7.57 9.13 -7.94
CA TRP A 88 8.78 8.32 -7.86
C TRP A 88 10.02 9.18 -8.09
N VAL A 89 11.03 9.00 -7.25
CA VAL A 89 12.34 9.62 -7.37
C VAL A 89 13.33 8.48 -7.34
N ASP A 90 14.17 8.33 -8.36
CA ASP A 90 15.16 7.26 -8.35
C ASP A 90 16.14 7.43 -7.19
N PRO A 91 16.48 6.34 -6.47
CA PRO A 91 17.49 6.39 -5.44
C PRO A 91 18.83 6.82 -6.05
N ALA A 92 19.46 7.83 -5.45
CA ALA A 92 20.77 8.33 -5.84
C ALA A 92 21.90 7.34 -5.51
#